data_AF-A0A7Y4RGU2-F1
#
_entry.id   AF-A0A7Y4RGU2-F1
#
_cell.length_a   1.000
_cell.length_b   1.000
_cell.length_c   1.000
_cell.angle_alpha   90.00
_cell.angle_beta   90.00
_cell.angle_gamma   90.00
#
_symmetry.space_group_name_H-M   'P 1'
#
loop_
_entity.id
_entity.type
_entity.pdbx_description
1 polymer ?
#
loop_
_entity_poly.entity_id
_entity_poly.type
_entity_poly.pdbx_seq_one_letter_code
_entity_poly.pdbx_strand_id
1 'polypeptide(L)' 'MPVLPDVRPPRYHHFVLLVWEERNAEGQHVTWRFSLQNSHKEERIGFKNLNDLTVFLERWMETSSEDDSNKKEMTK' A
#
# COMPACT_ATOMS: atom_id res chain seq x y z
N MET A 1 -6.55 4.02 -40.05
CA MET A 1 -5.98 3.03 -39.11
C MET A 1 -6.52 3.36 -37.72
N PRO A 2 -7.29 2.49 -37.05
CA PRO A 2 -7.72 2.73 -35.68
C PRO A 2 -6.50 2.63 -34.75
N VAL A 3 -6.35 3.59 -33.85
CA VAL A 3 -5.32 3.56 -32.79
C VAL A 3 -5.76 2.51 -31.78
N LEU A 4 -5.00 1.42 -31.65
CA LEU A 4 -5.24 0.43 -30.60
C LEU A 4 -5.00 1.11 -29.23
N PRO A 5 -5.83 0.82 -28.21
CA PRO A 5 -5.60 1.35 -26.88
C PRO A 5 -4.20 0.92 -26.41
N ASP A 6 -3.46 1.86 -25.81
CA ASP A 6 -2.17 1.64 -25.16
C ASP A 6 -2.40 0.73 -23.94
N VAL A 7 -2.45 -0.58 -24.16
CA VAL A 7 -2.59 -1.57 -23.09
C VAL A 7 -1.26 -1.66 -22.36
N ARG A 8 -1.06 -0.77 -21.40
CA ARG A 8 0.10 -0.84 -20.52
C ARG A 8 0.01 -2.11 -19.66
N PRO A 9 1.13 -2.79 -19.42
CA PRO A 9 1.14 -3.94 -18.53
C PRO A 9 0.69 -3.52 -17.11
N PRO A 10 0.04 -4.42 -16.35
CA PRO A 10 -0.35 -4.14 -14.98
C PRO A 10 0.84 -3.69 -14.14
N ARG A 11 0.66 -2.63 -13.35
CA ARG A 11 1.65 -2.18 -12.37
C ARG A 11 1.47 -2.97 -11.08
N TYR A 12 2.47 -3.77 -10.74
CA TYR A 12 2.48 -4.54 -9.50
C TYR A 12 3.17 -3.76 -8.39
N HIS A 13 2.55 -3.76 -7.22
CA HIS A 13 3.13 -3.20 -6.01
C HIS A 13 3.19 -4.30 -4.95
N HIS A 14 4.31 -4.39 -4.25
CA HIS A 14 4.58 -5.42 -3.27
C HIS A 14 4.78 -4.81 -1.89
N PHE A 15 4.13 -5.43 -0.90
CA PHE A 15 4.24 -5.07 0.50
C PHE A 15 4.43 -6.33 1.33
N VAL A 16 5.17 -6.19 2.43
CA VAL A 16 5.24 -7.21 3.48
C VAL A 16 4.29 -6.79 4.59
N LEU A 17 3.27 -7.62 4.85
CA LEU A 17 2.35 -7.43 5.97
C LEU A 17 2.80 -8.29 7.15
N LEU A 18 3.07 -7.64 8.28
CA LEU A 18 3.29 -8.28 9.56
C LEU A 18 2.03 -8.16 10.40
N VAL A 19 1.60 -9.27 10.99
CA VAL A 19 0.45 -9.37 11.89
C VAL A 19 0.87 -10.13 13.14
N TRP A 20 0.63 -9.56 14.30
CA TRP A 20 0.97 -10.21 15.57
C TRP A 20 -0.05 -9.90 16.66
N GLU A 21 -0.16 -10.84 17.60
CA GLU A 21 -0.97 -10.69 18.80
C GLU A 21 -0.20 -9.83 19.81
N GLU A 22 -0.82 -8.76 20.28
CA GLU A 22 -0.35 -8.03 21.45
C GLU A 22 -0.98 -8.63 22.71
N ARG A 23 -0.14 -8.95 23.68
CA ARG A 23 -0.54 -9.55 24.97
C ARG A 23 -0.16 -8.63 26.12
N ASN A 24 -0.94 -8.67 27.20
CA ASN A 24 -0.64 -7.94 28.44
C ASN A 24 0.46 -8.65 29.25
N ALA A 25 0.80 -8.09 30.43
CA ALA A 25 1.82 -8.65 31.32
C ALA A 25 1.46 -10.05 31.82
N GLU A 26 0.17 -10.37 31.88
CA GLU A 26 -0.38 -11.66 32.27
C GLU A 26 -0.45 -12.67 31.09
N GLY A 27 0.01 -12.28 29.90
CA GLY A 27 0.03 -13.13 28.71
C GLY A 27 -1.33 -13.33 28.05
N GLN A 28 -2.33 -12.54 28.42
CA GLN A 28 -3.67 -12.57 27.84
C GLN A 28 -3.72 -11.75 26.56
N HIS A 29 -4.51 -12.21 25.60
CA HIS A 29 -4.79 -11.49 24.37
C HIS A 29 -5.36 -10.09 24.65
N VAL A 30 -4.72 -9.05 24.13
CA VAL A 30 -5.22 -7.67 24.15
C VAL A 30 -5.84 -7.31 22.80
N THR A 31 -5.03 -7.37 21.74
CA THR A 31 -5.48 -7.01 20.38
C THR A 31 -4.53 -7.54 19.31
N TRP A 32 -4.95 -7.47 18.05
CA TRP A 32 -4.08 -7.69 16.90
C TRP A 32 -3.45 -6.37 16.43
N ARG A 33 -2.16 -6.42 16.11
CA ARG A 33 -1.39 -5.31 15.55
C ARG A 33 -0.92 -5.63 14.14
N PHE A 34 -0.75 -4.58 13.35
CA PHE A 34 -0.42 -4.70 11.94
C PHE A 34 0.72 -3.74 11.60
N SER A 35 1.61 -4.17 10.72
CA SER A 35 2.58 -3.29 10.09
C SER A 35 2.74 -3.65 8.62
N LEU A 36 2.78 -2.62 7.78
CA LEU A 36 3.00 -2.76 6.36
C LEU A 36 4.37 -2.16 6.01
N GLN A 37 5.22 -2.95 5.36
CA GLN A 37 6.51 -2.50 4.86
C GLN A 37 6.50 -2.49 3.34
N ASN A 38 6.88 -1.36 2.75
CA ASN A 38 7.06 -1.25 1.31
C ASN A 38 8.43 -1.81 0.92
N SER A 39 8.47 -2.82 0.04
CA SER A 39 9.74 -3.46 -0.35
C SER A 39 10.68 -2.55 -1.14
N HIS A 40 10.17 -1.48 -1.74
CA HIS A 40 10.97 -0.58 -2.57
C HIS A 40 11.42 0.69 -1.86
N LYS A 41 10.78 1.06 -0.74
CA LYS A 41 11.01 2.37 -0.09
C LYS A 41 11.63 2.29 1.30
N GLU A 42 11.95 1.10 1.82
CA GLU A 42 12.36 0.87 3.22
C GLU A 42 11.41 1.46 4.29
N GLU A 43 10.28 2.03 3.86
CA GLU A 43 9.26 2.61 4.74
C GLU A 43 8.44 1.50 5.40
N ARG A 44 8.32 1.60 6.73
CA ARG A 44 7.47 0.75 7.55
C ARG A 44 6.42 1.61 8.24
N ILE A 45 5.15 1.22 8.08
CA ILE A 45 4.00 1.90 8.68
C ILE A 45 3.33 0.92 9.64
N GLY A 46 3.02 1.38 10.86
CA GLY A 46 2.31 0.60 11.87
C GLY A 46 0.86 1.02 11.98
N PHE A 47 -0.04 0.06 12.21
CA PHE A 47 -1.48 0.29 12.35
C PHE A 47 -2.00 -0.32 13.65
N LYS A 48 -2.91 0.39 14.30
CA LYS A 48 -3.44 0.01 15.62
C LYS A 48 -4.51 -1.06 15.52
N ASN A 49 -5.19 -1.16 14.38
CA ASN A 49 -6.28 -2.08 14.10
C ASN A 49 -6.39 -2.33 12.57
N LEU A 50 -7.23 -3.29 12.18
CA LEU A 50 -7.43 -3.67 10.77
C LEU A 50 -8.09 -2.57 9.92
N ASN A 51 -8.96 -1.76 10.52
CA ASN A 51 -9.66 -0.69 9.82
C ASN A 51 -8.67 0.38 9.35
N ASP A 52 -7.73 0.80 10.19
CA ASP A 52 -6.70 1.78 9.84
C ASP A 52 -5.82 1.30 8.68
N LEU A 53 -5.47 0.00 8.65
CA LEU A 53 -4.74 -0.61 7.54
C LEU A 53 -5.55 -0.59 6.24
N THR A 54 -6.85 -0.89 6.33
CA THR A 54 -7.74 -0.96 5.15
C THR A 54 -7.93 0.44 4.54
N VAL A 55 -8.23 1.44 5.37
CA VAL A 55 -8.37 2.84 4.93
C VAL A 55 -7.07 3.35 4.29
N PHE A 56 -5.92 2.94 4.83
CA PHE A 56 -4.64 3.28 4.22
C PHE A 56 -4.50 2.66 2.81
N LEU A 57 -4.77 1.37 2.66
CA LEU A 57 -4.66 0.67 1.38
C LEU A 57 -5.63 1.23 0.33
N GLU A 58 -6.86 1.55 0.72
CA GLU A 58 -7.86 2.18 -0.16
C GLU A 58 -7.35 3.52 -0.71
N ARG A 59 -6.90 4.43 0.18
CA ARG A 59 -6.33 5.72 -0.23
C ARG A 59 -5.07 5.57 -1.07
N TRP A 60 -4.24 4.59 -0.73
CA TRP A 60 -3.01 4.32 -1.49
C TRP A 60 -3.35 3.84 -2.91
N MET A 61 -4.38 3.00 -3.08
CA MET A 61 -4.83 2.56 -4.40
C MET A 61 -5.39 3.73 -5.23
N GLU A 62 -6.19 4.60 -4.62
CA GLU A 62 -6.72 5.82 -5.29
C GLU A 62 -5.58 6.73 -5.79
N THR A 63 -4.61 7.03 -4.94
CA THR A 63 -3.49 7.93 -5.27
C THR A 63 -2.46 7.31 -6.23
N SER A 64 -2.21 6.00 -6.15
CA SER A 64 -1.31 5.29 -7.07
C SER A 64 -1.79 5.28 -8.53
N SER A 65 -3.08 5.53 -8.73
CA SER A 65 -3.71 5.62 -10.05
C SER A 65 -3.39 6.94 -10.78
N GLU A 66 -3.00 7.99 -10.06
CA GLU A 66 -2.89 9.36 -10.57
C GLU A 66 -1.47 9.72 -11.07
N ASP A 67 -0.45 9.01 -10.60
CA ASP A 67 0.98 9.24 -10.92
C ASP A 67 1.34 9.00 -12.41
N ASP A 68 0.38 8.55 -13.23
CA ASP A 68 0.55 8.32 -14.67
C ASP A 68 0.20 9.53 -15.56
N SER A 69 -0.34 10.60 -14.98
CA SER A 69 -0.82 11.77 -15.73
C SER A 69 0.26 12.82 -15.97
N ASN A 70 1.34 12.84 -15.18
CA ASN A 70 2.21 14.02 -15.06
C ASN A 70 3.67 13.86 -15.52
N LYS A 71 4.01 12.79 -16.24
CA LYS A 71 5.39 12.55 -16.73
C LYS A 71 5.62 12.80 -18.23
N LYS A 72 4.69 13.41 -18.96
CA LYS A 72 4.86 13.70 -20.42
C LYS A 72 5.20 15.15 -20.79
N GLU A 73 5.29 16.09 -19.85
CA GLU A 73 5.60 17.50 -20.15
C GLU A 73 6.99 17.96 -19.68
N MET A 74 8.06 17.19 -19.94
CA MET A 74 9.40 17.78 -19.89
C MET A 74 10.41 17.08 -20.81
N THR A 75 10.15 17.12 -22.11
CA THR A 75 11.23 17.10 -23.11
C THR A 75 10.74 17.82 -24.37
N LYS A 76 11.03 19.12 -24.46
CA LYS A 76 11.04 19.84 -25.73
C LYS A 76 12.25 20.77 -25.73
#